data_AF-A0A318D2V9-F1
#
_entry.id   AF-A0A318D2V9-F1
#
_cell.length_a   1.000
_cell.length_b   1.000
_cell.length_c   1.000
_cell.angle_alpha   90.00
_cell.angle_beta   90.00
_cell.angle_gamma   90.00
#
_symmetry.space_group_name_H-M   'P 1'
#
loop_
_entity.id
_entity.type
_entity.pdbx_description
1 polymer ?
#
loop_
_entity_poly.entity_id
_entity_poly.type
_entity_poly.pdbx_seq_one_letter_code
_entity_poly.pdbx_strand_id
1 'polypeptide(L)' 'MKKVGCKGFTLVELMIVVAIIGILAAIAIPQFAKYRARAQNSAALSDMRNLKTDLEGFYAEYMEYPN' A
#
# COMPACT_ATOMS: atom_id res chain seq x y z
N MET A 1 30.93 23.62 39.41
CA MET A 1 30.34 23.38 38.08
C MET A 1 30.40 21.88 37.77
N LYS A 2 29.28 21.15 37.86
CA LYS A 2 29.24 19.71 37.53
C LYS A 2 29.25 19.55 36.01
N LYS A 3 30.32 18.97 35.44
CA LYS A 3 30.33 18.59 34.02
C LYS A 3 29.38 17.41 33.82
N VAL A 4 28.27 17.64 33.11
CA VAL A 4 27.43 16.57 32.59
C VAL A 4 28.23 15.92 31.47
N GLY A 5 28.70 14.69 31.68
CA GLY A 5 29.45 13.96 30.67
C GLY A 5 28.53 13.59 29.50
N CYS A 6 28.88 14.03 28.29
CA CYS A 6 28.22 13.58 27.08
C CYS A 6 28.51 12.08 26.89
N LYS A 7 27.54 11.21 27.17
CA LYS A 7 27.63 9.78 26.84
C LYS A 7 27.45 9.63 25.33
N GLY A 8 28.45 9.04 24.67
CA GLY A 8 28.34 8.65 23.26
C GLY A 8 27.45 7.42 23.07
N PHE A 9 26.86 7.30 21.89
CA PHE A 9 26.05 6.15 21.47
C PHE A 9 26.94 4.92 21.22
N THR A 10 26.49 3.74 21.60
CA THR A 10 27.25 2.50 21.39
C THR A 10 26.95 1.87 20.04
N LEU A 11 27.94 1.19 19.45
CA LEU A 11 27.72 0.41 18.23
C LEU A 11 26.71 -0.72 18.44
N VAL A 12 26.66 -1.29 19.66
CA VAL A 12 25.73 -2.36 20.02
C VAL A 12 24.28 -1.86 19.97
N GLU A 13 24.00 -0.66 20.48
CA GLU A 13 22.68 -0.04 20.36
C GLU A 13 22.29 0.14 18.89
N LEU A 14 23.22 0.58 18.03
CA LEU A 14 22.94 0.72 16.59
C LEU A 14 22.58 -0.63 15.95
N MET A 15 23.35 -1.67 16.23
CA MET A 15 23.19 -2.99 15.61
C MET A 15 21.83 -3.61 15.94
N ILE A 16 21.36 -3.47 17.18
CA ILE A 16 20.05 -3.99 17.60
C ILE A 16 18.93 -3.22 16.87
N VAL A 17 19.06 -1.91 16.74
CA VAL A 17 18.07 -1.08 16.02
C VAL A 17 17.97 -1.51 14.55
N VAL A 18 19.11 -1.69 13.87
CA VAL A 18 19.13 -2.13 12.46
C VAL A 18 18.54 -3.53 12.31
N ALA A 19 18.82 -4.44 13.25
CA ALA A 19 18.25 -5.79 13.23
C ALA A 19 16.71 -5.76 13.35
N ILE A 20 16.16 -4.96 14.27
CA ILE A 20 14.69 -4.81 14.43
C ILE A 20 14.07 -4.22 13.17
N ILE A 21 14.66 -3.15 12.61
CA ILE A 21 14.16 -2.52 11.36
C ILE A 21 14.21 -3.53 10.21
N GLY A 22 15.25 -4.37 10.12
CA GLY A 22 15.36 -5.41 9.09
C GLY A 22 14.23 -6.44 9.16
N ILE A 23 13.90 -6.92 10.37
CA ILE A 23 12.79 -7.86 10.57
C ILE A 23 11.45 -7.23 10.18
N LEU A 24 11.20 -5.98 10.61
CA LEU A 24 9.99 -5.25 10.28
C LEU A 24 9.86 -5.02 8.77
N ALA A 25 10.95 -4.61 8.10
CA ALA A 25 10.99 -4.37 6.66
C ALA A 25 10.71 -5.66 5.86
N ALA A 26 11.28 -6.79 6.28
CA ALA A 26 11.08 -8.08 5.63
C ALA A 26 9.59 -8.50 5.58
N ILE A 27 8.82 -8.16 6.62
CA ILE A 27 7.37 -8.44 6.68
C ILE A 27 6.56 -7.35 5.97
N ALA A 28 6.93 -6.07 6.17
CA ALA A 28 6.17 -4.93 5.68
C ALA A 28 6.19 -4.80 4.15
N ILE A 29 7.33 -5.05 3.50
CA ILE A 29 7.48 -4.92 2.04
C ILE A 29 6.51 -5.83 1.26
N PRO A 30 6.48 -7.16 1.47
CA PRO A 30 5.55 -8.02 0.74
C PRO A 30 4.09 -7.76 1.11
N GLN A 31 3.80 -7.39 2.37
CA GLN A 31 2.45 -7.02 2.80
C GLN A 31 1.95 -5.77 2.07
N PHE A 32 2.79 -4.75 1.95
CA PHE A 32 2.45 -3.51 1.25
C PHE A 32 2.25 -3.73 -0.25
N ALA A 33 3.08 -4.58 -0.87
CA ALA A 33 2.91 -4.97 -2.27
C ALA A 33 1.55 -5.65 -2.51
N LYS A 34 1.16 -6.61 -1.64
CA LYS A 34 -0.15 -7.27 -1.69
C LYS A 34 -1.30 -6.28 -1.49
N TYR A 35 -1.16 -5.36 -0.54
CA TYR A 35 -2.17 -4.32 -0.29
C TYR A 35 -2.38 -3.42 -1.51
N ARG A 36 -1.29 -2.98 -2.14
CA ARG A 36 -1.34 -2.19 -3.38
C ARG A 36 -2.02 -2.94 -4.52
N ALA A 37 -1.66 -4.21 -4.73
CA ALA A 37 -2.29 -5.03 -5.76
C ALA A 37 -3.80 -5.22 -5.50
N ARG A 38 -4.20 -5.43 -4.25
CA ARG A 38 -5.62 -5.51 -3.87
C ARG A 38 -6.36 -4.20 -4.11
N ALA A 39 -5.74 -3.06 -3.79
CA ALA A 39 -6.31 -1.74 -4.05
C ALA A 39 -6.51 -1.50 -5.55
N GLN A 40 -5.52 -1.83 -6.38
CA GLN A 40 -5.63 -1.76 -7.84
C GLN A 40 -6.75 -2.65 -8.39
N ASN A 41 -6.84 -3.90 -7.92
CA ASN A 41 -7.92 -4.80 -8.32
C ASN A 41 -9.30 -4.28 -7.90
N SER A 42 -9.40 -3.70 -6.70
CA SER A 42 -10.65 -3.10 -6.22
C SER A 42 -11.06 -1.89 -7.06
N ALA A 43 -10.11 -1.06 -7.48
CA ALA A 43 -10.36 0.07 -8.36
C ALA A 43 -10.83 -0.43 -9.74
N ALA A 44 -10.11 -1.37 -10.35
CA ALA A 44 -10.48 -1.95 -11.63
C ALA A 44 -11.88 -2.61 -11.60
N LEU A 45 -12.23 -3.29 -10.51
CA LEU A 45 -13.57 -3.86 -10.33
C LEU A 45 -14.65 -2.77 -10.23
N SER A 46 -14.35 -1.66 -9.55
CA SER A 46 -15.25 -0.50 -9.49
C SER A 46 -15.46 0.10 -10.87
N ASP A 47 -14.39 0.27 -11.63
CA ASP A 47 -14.45 0.82 -12.99
C ASP A 47 -15.27 -0.09 -13.91
N MET A 48 -15.06 -1.41 -13.86
CA MET A 48 -15.88 -2.37 -14.62
C MET A 48 -17.36 -2.30 -14.25
N ARG A 49 -17.69 -2.10 -12.98
CA ARG A 49 -19.08 -1.96 -12.54
C ARG A 49 -19.70 -0.68 -13.10
N ASN A 50 -18.97 0.43 -13.08
CA ASN A 50 -19.43 1.68 -13.64
C ASN A 50 -19.66 1.54 -15.16
N LEU A 51 -18.69 0.99 -15.89
CA LEU A 51 -18.82 0.72 -17.32
C LEU A 51 -20.00 -0.19 -17.63
N LYS A 52 -20.23 -1.24 -16.84
CA LYS A 52 -21.39 -2.10 -16.99
C LYS A 52 -22.68 -1.30 -16.84
N THR A 53 -22.79 -0.48 -15.80
CA THR A 53 -23.98 0.37 -15.59
C THR A 53 -24.21 1.34 -16.74
N ASP A 54 -23.14 1.94 -17.27
CA ASP A 54 -23.24 2.85 -18.42
C ASP A 54 -23.71 2.11 -19.68
N LEU A 55 -23.17 0.92 -19.95
CA LEU A 55 -23.58 0.07 -21.08
C LEU A 55 -25.03 -0.40 -20.95
N GLU A 56 -25.45 -0.81 -19.74
CA GLU A 56 -26.84 -1.19 -19.46
C GLU A 56 -27.78 0.01 -19.65
N GLY A 57 -27.35 1.21 -19.26
CA GLY A 57 -28.09 2.46 -19.50
C GLY A 57 -28.25 2.76 -20.99
N PHE A 58 -27.18 2.65 -21.77
CA PHE A 58 -27.23 2.85 -23.22
C PHE A 58 -28.15 1.83 -23.90
N TYR A 59 -28.02 0.54 -23.54
CA TYR A 59 -28.88 -0.50 -24.09
C TYR A 59 -30.36 -0.28 -23.74
N ALA A 60 -30.66 0.21 -22.53
CA ALA A 60 -32.04 0.52 -22.15
C ALA A 60 -32.65 1.66 -22.98
N GLU A 61 -31.84 2.61 -23.46
CA GLU A 61 -32.29 3.75 -24.27
C GLU A 61 -32.36 3.44 -25.76
N TYR A 62 -31.35 2.76 -26.31
CA TYR A 62 -31.19 2.54 -27.76
C TYR A 62 -31.51 1.10 -28.21
N MET A 63 -31.77 0.16 -27.29
CA MET A 63 -31.94 -1.28 -27.53
C MET A 63 -30.77 -1.93 -28.30
N GLU A 64 -29.59 -1.32 -28.26
CA GLU A 64 -28.36 -1.80 -28.89
C GLU A 64 -27.17 -1.44 -27.98
N TYR A 65 -26.06 -2.17 -28.07
CA TYR A 65 -24.83 -1.78 -27.36
C TYR A 65 -24.00 -0.79 -28.19
N PRO A 66 -23.21 0.10 -27.54
CA PRO A 66 -22.28 0.96 -28.25
C PRO A 66 -21.23 0.13 -29.00
N ASN A 67 -20.95 0.50 -30.25
CA ASN A 67 -19.92 -0.12 -31.10
C ASN A 67 -18.52 0.47 -30.86
#